data_AF-B8GIQ1-F1
#
_entry.id   AF-B8GIQ1-F1
#
_cell.length_a   1.000
_cell.length_b   1.000
_cell.length_c   1.000
_cell.angle_alpha   90.00
_cell.angle_beta   90.00
_cell.angle_gamma   90.00
#
_symmetry.space_group_name_H-M   'P 1'
#
loop_
_entity.id
_entity.type
_entity.pdbx_description
1 polymer ?
#
loop_
_entity_poly.entity_id
_entity_poly.type
_entity_poly.pdbx_seq_one_letter_code
_entity_poly.pdbx_strand_id
1 'polypeptide(L)'
;MDKPNAAHRKGGAITEIDPDLCTVRARVPAGELTLDQLRGITRIAEKYGAEGVHLTTRQTIEIPHMDPTDLEAIAADLTANSTPVGAEHDEVVNIVACPGTDRCKYANVDTLTLARTLDERFFGREEPMKVRITLTACPNGCNNALLNEIGIIGRVLPERITGICTGCGSCVEYCREGAIRIKNGISVLDLDTCVQCGICVKSCPFNVIKAAHRHYQIRVGGRSGRHPKIGQELVMVEKEEQVIEVVDKILYWIYRRGRGKKLLADQLDEMDFTKIKTEIQQAFQISVE
;
A
#
# COMPACT_ATOMS: atom_id res chain seq x y z
N MET A 1 22.15 -14.34 -30.84
CA MET A 1 21.71 -13.94 -29.49
C MET A 1 22.03 -12.48 -29.35
N ASP A 2 21.16 -11.64 -29.91
CA ASP A 2 21.32 -10.19 -29.82
C ASP A 2 21.08 -9.74 -28.39
N LYS A 3 21.87 -8.75 -27.97
CA LYS A 3 21.76 -8.17 -26.63
C LYS A 3 20.37 -7.56 -26.49
N PRO A 4 19.62 -7.81 -25.39
CA PRO A 4 18.32 -7.19 -25.20
C PRO A 4 18.49 -5.66 -25.20
N ASN A 5 17.62 -5.00 -25.96
CA ASN A 5 17.59 -3.55 -26.16
C ASN A 5 17.60 -2.81 -24.81
N ALA A 6 18.19 -1.62 -24.73
CA ALA A 6 18.31 -0.89 -23.46
C ALA A 6 16.95 -0.60 -22.80
N ALA A 7 15.88 -0.56 -23.59
CA ALA A 7 14.49 -0.46 -23.14
C ALA A 7 14.00 -1.67 -22.32
N HIS A 8 14.47 -2.90 -22.61
CA HIS A 8 14.14 -4.09 -21.80
C HIS A 8 14.72 -4.04 -20.38
N ARG A 9 15.67 -3.14 -20.12
CA ARG A 9 16.29 -2.98 -18.80
C ARG A 9 15.59 -1.96 -17.91
N LYS A 10 14.74 -1.09 -18.46
CA LYS A 10 13.95 -0.15 -17.66
C LYS A 10 12.66 -0.82 -17.23
N GLY A 11 12.35 -0.77 -15.94
CA GLY A 11 11.24 -1.46 -15.30
C GLY A 11 9.92 -1.29 -16.06
N GLY A 12 9.09 -2.33 -16.09
CA GLY A 12 7.74 -2.29 -16.65
C GLY A 12 7.51 -3.04 -17.97
N ALA A 13 8.56 -3.45 -18.69
CA ALA A 13 8.44 -4.43 -19.77
C ALA A 13 8.58 -5.87 -19.21
N ILE A 14 7.65 -6.75 -19.57
CA ILE A 14 7.56 -8.13 -19.06
C ILE A 14 7.65 -9.10 -20.23
N THR A 15 8.57 -10.06 -20.18
CA THR A 15 8.68 -11.10 -21.20
C THR A 15 7.47 -12.02 -21.18
N GLU A 16 6.91 -12.32 -22.35
CA GLU A 16 5.77 -13.22 -22.49
C GLU A 16 6.19 -14.67 -22.77
N ILE A 17 5.20 -15.55 -22.96
CA ILE A 17 5.45 -16.94 -23.37
C ILE A 17 6.08 -16.97 -24.76
N ASP A 18 5.61 -16.10 -25.66
CA ASP A 18 6.27 -15.82 -26.92
C ASP A 18 7.47 -14.90 -26.64
N PRO A 19 8.72 -15.36 -26.88
CA PRO A 19 9.90 -14.56 -26.61
C PRO A 19 10.05 -13.35 -27.53
N ASP A 20 9.31 -13.31 -28.65
CA ASP A 20 9.30 -12.19 -29.58
C ASP A 20 8.32 -11.10 -29.15
N LEU A 21 7.55 -11.31 -28.08
CA LEU A 21 6.57 -10.36 -27.54
C LEU A 21 6.84 -9.99 -26.09
N CYS A 22 6.31 -8.84 -25.69
CA CYS A 22 6.36 -8.36 -24.31
C CYS A 22 5.08 -7.64 -23.89
N THR A 23 4.81 -7.66 -22.60
CA THR A 23 3.77 -6.82 -21.99
C THR A 23 4.39 -5.51 -21.49
N VAL A 24 3.79 -4.38 -21.82
CA VAL A 24 4.17 -3.06 -21.30
C VAL A 24 3.22 -2.64 -20.20
N ARG A 25 3.72 -2.44 -18.98
CA ARG A 25 2.95 -1.95 -17.84
C ARG A 25 3.10 -0.45 -17.69
N ALA A 26 1.99 0.26 -17.46
CA ALA A 26 1.99 1.67 -17.10
C ALA A 26 2.10 1.90 -15.57
N ARG A 27 2.74 3.01 -15.16
CA ARG A 27 2.72 3.54 -13.80
C ARG A 27 1.39 4.25 -13.55
N VAL A 28 0.66 3.78 -12.55
CA VAL A 28 -0.66 4.32 -12.18
C VAL A 28 -0.78 4.27 -10.65
N PRO A 29 -0.20 5.23 -9.92
CA PRO A 29 -0.28 5.24 -8.46
C PRO A 29 -1.72 5.22 -7.99
N ALA A 30 -2.01 4.37 -7.01
CA ALA A 30 -3.34 4.15 -6.45
C ALA A 30 -4.44 3.74 -7.47
N GLY A 31 -4.07 3.43 -8.72
CA GLY A 31 -5.04 3.19 -9.80
C GLY A 31 -5.81 4.43 -10.24
N GLU A 32 -5.30 5.63 -9.98
CA GLU A 32 -5.96 6.88 -10.36
C GLU A 32 -5.59 7.28 -11.80
N LEU A 33 -6.61 7.31 -12.66
CA LEU A 33 -6.52 7.78 -14.04
C LEU A 33 -7.62 8.79 -14.32
N THR A 34 -7.27 9.87 -15.02
CA THR A 34 -8.25 10.73 -15.65
C THR A 34 -8.87 10.03 -16.86
N LEU A 35 -10.04 10.51 -17.30
CA LEU A 35 -10.67 10.00 -18.52
C LEU A 35 -9.77 10.18 -19.76
N ASP A 36 -8.97 11.25 -19.80
CA ASP A 36 -8.08 11.52 -20.92
C ASP A 36 -6.86 10.61 -20.92
N GLN A 37 -6.29 10.33 -19.74
CA GLN A 37 -5.24 9.33 -19.58
C GLN A 37 -5.72 7.95 -20.03
N LEU A 38 -6.92 7.52 -19.62
CA LEU A 38 -7.48 6.22 -20.00
C LEU A 38 -7.75 6.13 -21.52
N ARG A 39 -8.34 7.17 -22.11
CA ARG A 39 -8.50 7.25 -23.57
C ARG A 39 -7.17 7.26 -24.31
N GLY A 40 -6.16 7.94 -23.76
CA GLY A 40 -4.83 7.96 -24.33
C GLY A 40 -4.16 6.59 -24.31
N ILE A 41 -4.25 5.84 -23.21
CA ILE A 41 -3.78 4.44 -23.16
C ILE A 41 -4.48 3.62 -24.24
N THR A 42 -5.79 3.80 -24.44
CA THR A 42 -6.55 3.08 -25.48
C THR A 42 -6.00 3.40 -26.87
N ARG A 43 -5.81 4.69 -27.20
CA ARG A 43 -5.24 5.10 -28.50
C ARG A 43 -3.81 4.59 -28.71
N ILE A 44 -3.01 4.55 -27.66
CA ILE A 44 -1.63 4.01 -27.70
C ILE A 44 -1.69 2.51 -27.97
N ALA A 45 -2.52 1.77 -27.23
CA ALA A 45 -2.70 0.34 -27.44
C ALA A 45 -3.13 0.03 -28.88
N GLU A 46 -4.13 0.75 -29.42
CA GLU A 46 -4.57 0.61 -30.82
C GLU A 46 -3.45 0.94 -31.83
N LYS A 47 -2.67 1.98 -31.58
CA LYS A 47 -1.56 2.42 -32.45
C LYS A 47 -0.52 1.32 -32.66
N TYR A 48 -0.22 0.54 -31.62
CA TYR A 48 0.78 -0.54 -31.65
C TYR A 48 0.15 -1.93 -31.83
N GLY A 49 -1.12 -1.99 -32.25
CA GLY A 49 -1.77 -3.24 -32.64
C GLY A 49 -2.23 -4.12 -31.47
N ALA A 50 -2.35 -3.58 -30.25
CA ALA A 50 -2.89 -4.33 -29.13
C ALA A 50 -4.40 -4.62 -29.33
N GLU A 51 -4.83 -5.83 -28.99
CA GLU A 51 -6.26 -6.20 -29.02
C GLU A 51 -7.03 -5.72 -27.77
N GLY A 52 -6.30 -5.34 -26.71
CA GLY A 52 -6.89 -4.89 -25.47
C GLY A 52 -5.84 -4.57 -24.41
N VAL A 53 -6.32 -4.26 -23.21
CA VAL A 53 -5.48 -3.99 -22.04
C VAL A 53 -5.90 -4.85 -20.85
N HIS A 54 -4.98 -5.09 -19.92
CA HIS A 54 -5.23 -5.85 -18.71
C HIS A 54 -5.12 -4.97 -17.46
N LEU A 55 -6.08 -5.10 -16.54
CA LEU A 55 -6.06 -4.41 -15.25
C LEU A 55 -5.45 -5.32 -14.19
N THR A 56 -4.39 -4.85 -13.52
CA THR A 56 -3.60 -5.68 -12.61
C THR A 56 -4.07 -5.59 -11.16
N THR A 57 -3.71 -6.59 -10.36
CA THR A 57 -3.89 -6.56 -8.91
C THR A 57 -3.06 -5.48 -8.20
N ARG A 58 -2.08 -4.89 -8.90
CA ARG A 58 -1.30 -3.73 -8.43
C ARG A 58 -1.89 -2.39 -8.86
N GLN A 59 -3.14 -2.37 -9.29
CA GLN A 59 -3.86 -1.17 -9.73
C GLN A 59 -3.17 -0.47 -10.92
N THR A 60 -2.59 -1.25 -11.83
CA THR A 60 -1.97 -0.73 -13.07
C THR A 60 -2.73 -1.22 -14.30
N ILE A 61 -2.38 -0.66 -15.46
CA ILE A 61 -2.82 -1.14 -16.77
C ILE A 61 -1.61 -1.72 -17.50
N GLU A 62 -1.83 -2.84 -18.18
CA GLU A 62 -0.87 -3.56 -19.02
C GLU A 62 -1.36 -3.61 -20.47
N ILE A 63 -0.43 -3.45 -21.41
CA ILE A 63 -0.63 -3.61 -22.85
C ILE A 63 0.16 -4.86 -23.28
N PRO A 64 -0.50 -6.02 -23.41
CA PRO A 64 0.16 -7.28 -23.78
C PRO A 64 0.48 -7.33 -25.28
N HIS A 65 1.30 -8.31 -25.68
CA HIS A 65 1.60 -8.67 -27.07
C HIS A 65 2.27 -7.56 -27.89
N MET A 66 3.12 -6.75 -27.26
CA MET A 66 3.86 -5.67 -27.91
C MET A 66 5.19 -6.15 -28.47
N ASP A 67 5.54 -5.65 -29.66
CA ASP A 67 6.85 -5.88 -30.28
C ASP A 67 7.94 -5.15 -29.47
N PRO A 68 8.98 -5.84 -28.98
CA PRO A 68 10.11 -5.25 -28.26
C PRO A 68 10.82 -4.09 -28.98
N THR A 69 10.76 -4.05 -30.32
CA THR A 69 11.34 -2.97 -31.13
C THR A 69 10.59 -1.64 -30.98
N ASP A 70 9.30 -1.69 -30.63
CA ASP A 70 8.45 -0.51 -30.42
C ASP A 70 8.52 0.05 -28.99
N LEU A 71 9.20 -0.62 -28.06
CA LEU A 71 9.20 -0.27 -26.62
C LEU A 71 9.59 1.19 -26.35
N GLU A 72 10.57 1.74 -27.06
CA GLU A 72 10.98 3.14 -26.88
C GLU A 72 9.89 4.12 -27.32
N ALA A 73 9.20 3.80 -28.42
CA ALA A 73 8.11 4.61 -28.96
C ALA A 73 6.86 4.53 -28.08
N ILE A 74 6.50 3.33 -27.62
CA ILE A 74 5.42 3.10 -26.66
C ILE A 74 5.71 3.88 -25.36
N ALA A 75 6.93 3.80 -24.83
CA ALA A 75 7.32 4.51 -23.62
C ALA A 75 7.23 6.04 -23.77
N ALA A 76 7.61 6.57 -24.93
CA ALA A 76 7.48 8.00 -25.24
C ALA A 76 6.01 8.44 -25.29
N ASP A 77 5.14 7.68 -25.96
CA ASP A 77 3.71 7.98 -26.05
C ASP A 77 3.03 7.88 -24.68
N LEU A 78 3.33 6.85 -23.90
CA LEU A 78 2.85 6.66 -22.54
C LEU A 78 3.27 7.83 -21.63
N THR A 79 4.50 8.33 -21.79
CA THR A 79 4.98 9.51 -21.08
C THR A 79 4.23 10.76 -21.49
N ALA A 80 4.01 10.97 -22.80
CA ALA A 80 3.21 12.08 -23.31
C ALA A 80 1.75 12.05 -22.81
N ASN A 81 1.22 10.86 -22.53
CA ASN A 81 -0.09 10.65 -21.93
C ASN A 81 -0.11 10.84 -20.41
N SER A 82 1.01 11.17 -19.75
CA SER A 82 1.12 11.20 -18.28
C SER A 82 0.82 9.86 -17.61
N THR A 83 1.13 8.75 -18.29
CA THR A 83 1.02 7.37 -17.79
C THR A 83 2.29 6.61 -18.16
N PRO A 84 3.48 7.05 -17.70
CA PRO A 84 4.77 6.52 -18.15
C PRO A 84 4.90 5.02 -17.82
N VAL A 85 5.92 4.38 -18.36
CA VAL A 85 6.19 2.96 -18.07
C VAL A 85 6.36 2.74 -16.56
N GLY A 86 5.79 1.63 -16.09
CA GLY A 86 5.78 1.17 -14.71
C GLY A 86 7.12 0.65 -14.22
N ALA A 87 7.10 -0.13 -13.14
CA ALA A 87 8.27 -0.82 -12.61
C ALA A 87 7.87 -2.28 -12.31
N GLU A 88 8.77 -3.22 -12.58
CA GLU A 88 8.46 -4.66 -12.44
C GLU A 88 9.66 -5.52 -12.00
N HIS A 89 10.85 -4.94 -11.84
CA HIS A 89 12.04 -5.68 -11.44
C HIS A 89 12.35 -5.46 -9.95
N ASP A 90 13.64 -5.44 -9.59
CA ASP A 90 14.15 -5.22 -8.25
C ASP A 90 14.15 -3.71 -7.92
N GLU A 91 12.94 -3.19 -7.78
CA GLU A 91 12.65 -1.77 -7.62
C GLU A 91 11.45 -1.58 -6.67
N VAL A 92 11.23 -0.35 -6.20
CA VAL A 92 9.93 0.05 -5.66
C VAL A 92 8.91 0.11 -6.80
N VAL A 93 7.97 -0.83 -6.80
CA VAL A 93 6.92 -0.94 -7.83
C VAL A 93 5.71 -0.07 -7.50
N ASN A 94 4.76 0.00 -8.45
CA ASN A 94 3.55 0.82 -8.36
C ASN A 94 2.89 0.78 -6.97
N ILE A 95 2.61 1.94 -6.38
CA ILE A 95 2.00 2.04 -5.05
C ILE A 95 0.49 1.80 -5.13
N VAL A 96 -0.01 0.95 -4.24
CA VAL A 96 -1.42 0.55 -4.21
C VAL A 96 -2.12 1.19 -3.02
N ALA A 97 -3.31 1.75 -3.23
CA ALA A 97 -4.09 2.38 -2.18
C ALA A 97 -5.59 2.16 -2.37
N CYS A 98 -6.30 2.03 -1.24
CA CYS A 98 -7.75 2.00 -1.27
C CYS A 98 -8.31 3.41 -1.52
N PRO A 99 -9.63 3.57 -1.73
CA PRO A 99 -10.23 4.89 -1.93
C PRO A 99 -10.05 5.89 -0.77
N GLY A 100 -9.66 5.44 0.43
CA GLY A 100 -9.42 6.35 1.55
C GLY A 100 -10.64 7.18 1.93
N THR A 101 -10.38 8.35 2.51
CA THR A 101 -11.39 9.32 2.94
C THR A 101 -12.12 10.01 1.80
N ASP A 102 -11.68 9.85 0.56
CA ASP A 102 -12.34 10.41 -0.63
C ASP A 102 -13.79 9.91 -0.76
N ARG A 103 -14.01 8.60 -0.61
CA ARG A 103 -15.35 8.02 -0.79
C ARG A 103 -15.68 6.78 0.04
N CYS A 104 -14.75 6.28 0.88
CA CYS A 104 -15.04 5.12 1.71
C CYS A 104 -15.56 5.52 3.09
N LYS A 105 -16.79 5.13 3.43
CA LYS A 105 -17.37 5.36 4.76
C LYS A 105 -16.57 4.73 5.91
N TYR A 106 -15.74 3.72 5.65
CA TYR A 106 -14.92 3.05 6.67
C TYR A 106 -13.54 3.69 6.87
N ALA A 107 -13.07 4.54 5.96
CA ALA A 107 -11.72 5.10 6.01
C ALA A 107 -11.46 5.92 7.29
N ASN A 108 -10.27 5.75 7.84
CA ASN A 108 -9.78 6.52 8.98
C ASN A 108 -8.78 7.59 8.54
N VAL A 109 -8.04 7.38 7.45
CA VAL A 109 -6.99 8.26 6.94
C VAL A 109 -7.10 8.44 5.43
N ASP A 110 -6.51 9.51 4.90
CA ASP A 110 -6.32 9.66 3.46
C ASP A 110 -5.26 8.67 2.98
N THR A 111 -5.55 7.98 1.88
CA THR A 111 -4.62 7.03 1.26
C THR A 111 -4.26 7.42 -0.16
N LEU A 112 -5.08 8.22 -0.86
CA LEU A 112 -4.81 8.59 -2.25
C LEU A 112 -3.72 9.66 -2.32
N THR A 113 -3.84 10.71 -1.50
CA THR A 113 -2.81 11.76 -1.41
C THR A 113 -1.49 11.18 -0.92
N LEU A 114 -1.50 10.40 0.16
CA LEU A 114 -0.30 9.75 0.67
C LEU A 114 0.33 8.78 -0.34
N ALA A 115 -0.47 8.04 -1.12
CA ALA A 115 0.05 7.18 -2.17
C ALA A 115 0.78 7.97 -3.27
N ARG A 116 0.22 9.10 -3.71
CA ARG A 116 0.87 10.01 -4.68
C ARG A 116 2.20 10.53 -4.14
N THR A 117 2.23 11.02 -2.91
CA THR A 117 3.46 11.52 -2.28
C THR A 117 4.54 10.45 -2.15
N LEU A 118 4.17 9.22 -1.77
CA LEU A 118 5.11 8.10 -1.70
C LEU A 118 5.59 7.69 -3.10
N ASP A 119 4.72 7.75 -4.11
CA ASP A 119 5.03 7.38 -5.48
C ASP A 119 6.00 8.38 -6.11
N GLU A 120 5.75 9.69 -5.95
CA GLU A 120 6.66 10.77 -6.34
C GLU A 120 8.06 10.61 -5.72
N ARG A 121 8.14 10.17 -4.47
CA ARG A 121 9.41 10.07 -3.73
C ARG A 121 10.17 8.77 -3.96
N PHE A 122 9.48 7.64 -4.13
CA PHE A 122 10.11 6.32 -4.05
C PHE A 122 9.92 5.43 -5.27
N PHE A 123 8.96 5.68 -6.16
CA PHE A 123 8.73 4.82 -7.31
C PHE A 123 9.99 4.67 -8.18
N GLY A 124 10.28 3.44 -8.62
CA GLY A 124 11.40 3.15 -9.51
C GLY A 124 12.77 3.24 -8.83
N ARG A 125 12.83 3.47 -7.51
CA ARG A 125 14.07 3.37 -6.75
C ARG A 125 14.57 1.93 -6.83
N GLU A 126 15.80 1.75 -7.32
CA GLU A 126 16.48 0.46 -7.37
C GLU A 126 16.70 -0.08 -5.96
N GLU A 127 16.36 -1.35 -5.76
CA GLU A 127 16.47 -2.05 -4.49
C GLU A 127 17.06 -3.45 -4.74
N PRO A 128 17.62 -4.15 -3.74
CA PRO A 128 18.14 -5.51 -3.93
C PRO A 128 17.05 -6.58 -4.20
N MET A 129 15.77 -6.18 -4.17
CA MET A 129 14.60 -7.00 -4.44
C MET A 129 13.40 -6.10 -4.79
N LYS A 130 12.36 -6.68 -5.40
CA LYS A 130 11.06 -6.02 -5.59
C LYS A 130 10.43 -5.60 -4.25
N VAL A 131 10.06 -4.32 -4.12
CA VAL A 131 9.40 -3.77 -2.93
C VAL A 131 7.99 -3.28 -3.26
N ARG A 132 6.96 -3.89 -2.67
CA ARG A 132 5.57 -3.45 -2.79
C ARG A 132 5.15 -2.63 -1.57
N ILE A 133 4.73 -1.39 -1.83
CA ILE A 133 4.14 -0.51 -0.82
C ILE A 133 2.62 -0.50 -1.01
N THR A 134 1.88 -0.69 0.08
CA THR A 134 0.41 -0.78 0.02
C THR A 134 -0.25 -0.04 1.18
N LEU A 135 -1.24 0.79 0.86
CA LEU A 135 -2.00 1.59 1.80
C LEU A 135 -3.44 1.09 1.91
N THR A 136 -3.93 0.99 3.15
CA THR A 136 -5.35 0.80 3.47
C THR A 136 -5.76 1.79 4.53
N ALA A 137 -6.90 2.44 4.35
CA ALA A 137 -7.34 3.50 5.25
C ALA A 137 -7.95 2.97 6.55
N CYS A 138 -8.18 1.66 6.65
CA CYS A 138 -8.72 1.00 7.81
C CYS A 138 -8.26 -0.48 7.88
N PRO A 139 -8.52 -1.18 8.98
CA PRO A 139 -8.13 -2.59 9.19
C PRO A 139 -8.81 -3.60 8.26
N ASN A 140 -9.86 -3.21 7.52
CA ASN A 140 -10.54 -4.10 6.58
C ASN A 140 -9.62 -4.61 5.46
N GLY A 141 -8.55 -3.86 5.15
CA GLY A 141 -7.46 -4.36 4.31
C GLY A 141 -7.83 -4.64 2.85
N CYS A 142 -8.66 -3.80 2.20
CA CYS A 142 -9.16 -4.03 0.83
C CYS A 142 -8.07 -4.35 -0.21
N ASN A 143 -6.85 -3.88 0.00
CA ASN A 143 -5.72 -4.07 -0.91
C ASN A 143 -4.62 -4.99 -0.34
N ASN A 144 -4.92 -5.73 0.74
CA ASN A 144 -4.02 -6.71 1.36
C ASN A 144 -2.67 -6.12 1.85
N ALA A 145 -2.69 -4.95 2.51
CA ALA A 145 -1.48 -4.29 3.01
C ALA A 145 -0.58 -5.19 3.87
N LEU A 146 -1.16 -6.15 4.60
CA LEU A 146 -0.43 -7.13 5.41
C LEU A 146 0.43 -8.11 4.61
N LEU A 147 0.17 -8.29 3.31
CA LEU A 147 0.83 -9.28 2.44
C LEU A 147 1.80 -8.62 1.45
N ASN A 148 2.28 -7.43 1.76
CA ASN A 148 3.24 -6.69 0.94
C ASN A 148 4.47 -6.33 1.78
N GLU A 149 5.59 -6.03 1.12
CA GLU A 149 6.86 -5.76 1.80
C GLU A 149 6.72 -4.60 2.79
N ILE A 150 5.94 -3.57 2.44
CA ILE A 150 5.56 -2.46 3.31
C ILE A 150 4.04 -2.26 3.28
N GLY A 151 3.40 -2.43 4.43
CA GLY A 151 1.97 -2.21 4.63
C GLY A 151 1.71 -1.00 5.53
N ILE A 152 0.89 -0.06 5.07
CA ILE A 152 0.48 1.13 5.83
C ILE A 152 -1.03 1.04 6.08
N ILE A 153 -1.43 1.05 7.34
CA ILE A 153 -2.81 0.79 7.77
C ILE A 153 -3.30 1.96 8.61
N GLY A 154 -4.36 2.63 8.17
CA GLY A 154 -5.05 3.64 8.95
C GLY A 154 -5.79 3.04 10.14
N ARG A 155 -5.57 3.61 11.31
CA ARG A 155 -6.19 3.22 12.58
C ARG A 155 -6.77 4.46 13.25
N VAL A 156 -7.70 4.25 14.16
CA VAL A 156 -8.24 5.31 14.99
C VAL A 156 -8.47 4.79 16.40
N LEU A 157 -7.93 5.49 17.39
CA LEU A 157 -8.17 5.16 18.78
C LEU A 157 -9.55 5.68 19.19
N PRO A 158 -10.53 4.79 19.48
CA PRO A 158 -11.85 5.21 19.91
C PRO A 158 -11.84 5.53 21.40
N GLU A 159 -12.34 6.70 21.76
CA GLU A 159 -12.43 7.16 23.15
C GLU A 159 -13.88 7.51 23.48
N ARG A 160 -14.37 7.02 24.62
CA ARG A 160 -15.73 7.30 25.09
C ARG A 160 -15.71 8.50 26.02
N ILE A 161 -16.55 9.49 25.74
CA ILE A 161 -16.75 10.61 26.68
C ILE A 161 -17.37 10.07 27.98
N THR A 162 -16.76 10.43 29.11
CA THR A 162 -17.18 9.99 30.44
C THR A 162 -18.52 10.61 30.84
N GLY A 163 -19.37 9.84 31.52
CA GLY A 163 -20.61 10.34 32.13
C GLY A 163 -21.83 10.48 31.22
N ILE A 164 -21.68 10.46 29.89
CA ILE A 164 -22.80 10.73 28.96
C ILE A 164 -23.25 9.50 28.14
N CYS A 165 -22.68 8.33 28.39
CA CYS A 165 -23.07 7.12 27.68
C CYS A 165 -24.46 6.65 28.15
N THR A 166 -25.35 6.42 27.19
CA THR A 166 -26.73 5.98 27.45
C THR A 166 -26.90 4.46 27.54
N GLY A 167 -25.84 3.69 27.25
CA GLY A 167 -25.90 2.23 27.28
C GLY A 167 -26.68 1.58 26.14
N CYS A 168 -27.05 2.32 25.09
CA CYS A 168 -27.92 1.84 23.99
C CYS A 168 -27.42 0.62 23.20
N GLY A 169 -26.16 0.22 23.34
CA GLY A 169 -25.63 -1.01 22.72
C GLY A 169 -25.25 -0.94 21.24
N SER A 170 -25.54 0.15 20.51
CA SER A 170 -25.21 0.23 19.08
C SER A 170 -23.71 -0.03 18.78
N CYS A 171 -22.79 0.54 19.57
CA CYS A 171 -21.37 0.24 19.40
C CYS A 171 -20.99 -1.24 19.58
N VAL A 172 -21.73 -2.00 20.40
CA VAL A 172 -21.54 -3.45 20.58
C VAL A 172 -22.00 -4.19 19.33
N GLU A 173 -23.19 -3.87 18.82
CA GLU A 173 -23.77 -4.50 17.62
C GLU A 173 -22.87 -4.35 16.39
N TYR A 174 -22.27 -3.16 16.21
CA TYR A 174 -21.41 -2.89 15.06
C TYR A 174 -19.96 -3.39 15.25
N CYS A 175 -19.55 -3.79 16.46
CA CYS A 175 -18.19 -4.22 16.74
C CYS A 175 -17.95 -5.67 16.26
N ARG A 176 -17.28 -5.82 15.10
CA ARG A 176 -16.98 -7.13 14.51
C ARG A 176 -15.96 -7.96 15.31
N GLU A 177 -15.11 -7.29 16.09
CA GLU A 177 -14.10 -7.95 16.92
C GLU A 177 -14.67 -8.41 18.28
N GLY A 178 -15.89 -8.00 18.64
CA GLY A 178 -16.42 -8.25 19.99
C GLY A 178 -15.69 -7.50 21.12
N ALA A 179 -14.93 -6.45 20.78
CA ALA A 179 -14.12 -5.66 21.70
C ALA A 179 -14.92 -4.71 22.60
N ILE A 180 -16.24 -4.54 22.38
CA ILE A 180 -17.07 -3.60 23.15
C ILE A 180 -18.17 -4.37 23.87
N ARG A 181 -18.39 -4.06 25.15
CA ARG A 181 -19.47 -4.62 25.97
C ARG A 181 -20.17 -3.51 26.77
N ILE A 182 -21.44 -3.70 27.11
CA ILE A 182 -22.12 -2.83 28.09
C ILE A 182 -21.90 -3.41 29.50
N LYS A 183 -21.32 -2.61 30.39
CA LYS A 183 -21.18 -2.92 31.82
C LYS A 183 -21.72 -1.75 32.62
N ASN A 184 -22.59 -2.02 33.61
CA ASN A 184 -23.19 -0.99 34.46
C ASN A 184 -23.82 0.18 33.66
N GLY A 185 -24.52 -0.14 32.56
CA GLY A 185 -25.20 0.84 31.72
C GLY A 185 -24.29 1.68 30.82
N ILE A 186 -22.98 1.44 30.77
CA ILE A 186 -22.03 2.17 29.92
C ILE A 186 -21.25 1.24 29.00
N SER A 187 -20.82 1.73 27.84
CA SER A 187 -19.93 0.97 26.97
C SER A 187 -18.50 0.94 27.51
N VAL A 188 -17.92 -0.25 27.50
CA VAL A 188 -16.55 -0.55 27.90
C VAL A 188 -15.85 -1.18 26.70
N LEU A 189 -14.72 -0.58 26.32
CA LEU A 189 -13.85 -1.04 25.25
C LEU A 189 -12.71 -1.87 25.85
N ASP A 190 -12.47 -3.04 25.28
CA ASP A 190 -11.29 -3.86 25.50
C ASP A 190 -10.25 -3.53 24.42
N LEU A 191 -9.13 -2.93 24.82
CA LEU A 191 -8.08 -2.50 23.90
C LEU A 191 -7.29 -3.66 23.32
N ASP A 192 -7.17 -4.79 24.03
CA ASP A 192 -6.41 -5.95 23.58
C ASP A 192 -7.10 -6.66 22.41
N THR A 193 -8.44 -6.66 22.41
CA THR A 193 -9.26 -7.19 21.30
C THR A 193 -9.52 -6.14 20.21
N CYS A 194 -9.41 -4.84 20.53
CA CYS A 194 -9.76 -3.76 19.60
C CYS A 194 -8.73 -3.61 18.48
N VAL A 195 -9.17 -3.85 17.24
CA VAL A 195 -8.34 -3.55 16.06
C VAL A 195 -8.40 -2.07 15.64
N GLN A 196 -8.95 -1.16 16.44
CA GLN A 196 -8.97 0.29 16.14
C GLN A 196 -9.55 0.62 14.74
N CYS A 197 -10.58 -0.12 14.32
CA CYS A 197 -11.22 0.09 13.00
C CYS A 197 -12.08 1.34 12.92
N GLY A 198 -12.49 1.89 14.06
CA GLY A 198 -13.28 3.13 14.14
C GLY A 198 -14.77 2.98 13.88
N ILE A 199 -15.28 1.77 13.66
CA ILE A 199 -16.72 1.60 13.36
C ILE A 199 -17.61 2.11 14.49
N CYS A 200 -17.19 1.94 15.74
CA CYS A 200 -17.91 2.42 16.92
C CYS A 200 -17.95 3.95 17.05
N VAL A 201 -16.93 4.66 16.54
CA VAL A 201 -16.92 6.13 16.46
C VAL A 201 -18.02 6.59 15.50
N LYS A 202 -18.19 5.87 14.39
CA LYS A 202 -19.13 6.22 13.32
C LYS A 202 -20.57 5.76 13.62
N SER A 203 -20.72 4.66 14.35
CA SER A 203 -22.03 4.06 14.62
C SER A 203 -22.72 4.63 15.85
N CYS A 204 -22.02 5.37 16.72
CA CYS A 204 -22.62 5.91 17.94
C CYS A 204 -23.67 6.99 17.63
N PRO A 205 -24.98 6.73 17.84
CA PRO A 205 -26.03 7.70 17.47
C PRO A 205 -26.02 8.96 18.35
N PHE A 206 -25.41 8.86 19.53
CA PHE A 206 -25.29 9.95 20.49
C PHE A 206 -23.93 10.66 20.42
N ASN A 207 -23.07 10.29 19.46
CA ASN A 207 -21.74 10.88 19.27
C ASN A 207 -20.85 10.85 20.53
N VAL A 208 -21.05 9.84 21.40
CA VAL A 208 -20.33 9.68 22.69
C VAL A 208 -18.95 9.06 22.49
N ILE A 209 -18.80 8.17 21.50
CA ILE A 209 -17.50 7.60 21.14
C ILE A 209 -16.88 8.52 20.08
N LYS A 210 -15.73 9.10 20.41
CA LYS A 210 -14.95 10.00 19.57
C LYS A 210 -13.68 9.32 19.08
N ALA A 211 -13.09 9.88 18.04
CA ALA A 211 -11.73 9.55 17.63
C ALA A 211 -10.77 10.40 18.46
N ALA A 212 -10.04 9.80 19.39
CA ALA A 212 -9.02 10.50 20.18
C ALA A 212 -7.91 11.03 19.24
N HIS A 213 -7.37 10.14 18.42
CA HIS A 213 -6.49 10.49 17.31
C HIS A 213 -6.58 9.40 16.22
N ARG A 214 -6.19 9.78 15.00
CA ARG A 214 -6.01 8.88 13.85
C ARG A 214 -4.51 8.71 13.64
N HIS A 215 -4.09 7.52 13.29
CA HIS A 215 -2.68 7.21 13.10
C HIS A 215 -2.50 6.10 12.06
N TYR A 216 -1.25 5.88 11.69
CA TYR A 216 -0.80 4.92 10.71
C TYR A 216 -0.02 3.82 11.42
N GLN A 217 -0.50 2.58 11.31
CA GLN A 217 0.27 1.39 11.67
C GLN A 217 1.08 0.96 10.45
N ILE A 218 2.40 0.91 10.60
CA ILE A 218 3.33 0.49 9.55
C ILE A 218 3.82 -0.92 9.86
N ARG A 219 3.71 -1.80 8.87
CA ARG A 219 4.13 -3.19 8.94
C ARG A 219 5.11 -3.50 7.83
N VAL A 220 6.04 -4.41 8.09
CA VAL A 220 7.12 -4.76 7.16
C VAL A 220 7.28 -6.28 7.05
N GLY A 221 7.76 -6.75 5.90
CA GLY A 221 8.08 -8.16 5.68
C GLY A 221 6.86 -9.04 5.37
N GLY A 222 5.76 -8.46 4.90
CA GLY A 222 4.66 -9.24 4.33
C GLY A 222 4.99 -9.74 2.94
N ARG A 223 4.40 -10.86 2.52
CA ARG A 223 4.39 -11.28 1.11
C ARG A 223 3.17 -12.12 0.77
N SER A 224 2.66 -11.93 -0.43
CA SER A 224 1.78 -12.86 -1.13
C SER A 224 2.58 -13.87 -1.96
N GLY A 225 1.93 -14.95 -2.42
CA GLY A 225 2.54 -15.97 -3.29
C GLY A 225 2.55 -17.37 -2.67
N ARG A 226 3.51 -18.23 -3.10
CA ARG A 226 3.58 -19.65 -2.74
C ARG A 226 3.64 -19.91 -1.22
N HIS A 227 4.25 -19.00 -0.48
CA HIS A 227 4.41 -19.06 0.98
C HIS A 227 4.02 -17.71 1.60
N PRO A 228 2.71 -17.43 1.78
CA PRO A 228 2.25 -16.16 2.31
C PRO A 228 2.82 -15.91 3.70
N LYS A 229 3.24 -14.67 3.96
CA LYS A 229 3.66 -14.21 5.29
C LYS A 229 2.98 -12.88 5.60
N ILE A 230 2.51 -12.76 6.84
CA ILE A 230 1.90 -11.53 7.35
C ILE A 230 3.03 -10.60 7.81
N GLY A 231 2.98 -9.34 7.38
CA GLY A 231 3.93 -8.31 7.80
C GLY A 231 3.87 -8.07 9.29
N GLN A 232 5.04 -7.93 9.90
CA GLN A 232 5.23 -7.69 11.33
C GLN A 232 5.08 -6.21 11.64
N GLU A 233 4.55 -5.89 12.82
CA GLU A 233 4.31 -4.51 13.24
C GLU A 233 5.59 -3.79 13.64
N LEU A 234 5.93 -2.79 12.84
CA LEU A 234 7.16 -2.03 13.00
C LEU A 234 6.94 -0.85 13.94
N VAL A 235 5.99 0.03 13.62
CA VAL A 235 5.78 1.28 14.34
C VAL A 235 4.39 1.86 14.04
N MET A 236 3.87 2.68 14.96
CA MET A 236 2.68 3.51 14.75
C MET A 236 3.06 4.99 14.76
N VAL A 237 2.61 5.76 13.78
CA VAL A 237 2.91 7.20 13.66
C VAL A 237 1.64 8.00 13.39
N GLU A 238 1.53 9.22 13.87
CA GLU A 238 0.30 10.02 13.74
C GLU A 238 0.28 10.85 12.45
N LYS A 239 1.44 11.31 12.00
CA LYS A 239 1.56 12.27 10.88
C LYS A 239 2.00 11.60 9.58
N GLU A 240 1.53 12.12 8.45
CA GLU A 240 1.90 11.61 7.12
C GLU A 240 3.39 11.76 6.84
N GLU A 241 4.01 12.86 7.29
CA GLU A 241 5.44 13.10 7.11
C GLU A 241 6.28 12.00 7.78
N GLN A 242 5.84 11.55 8.96
CA GLN A 242 6.48 10.45 9.68
C GLN A 242 6.35 9.13 8.91
N VAL A 243 5.21 8.89 8.22
CA VAL A 243 5.06 7.71 7.36
C VAL A 243 6.11 7.71 6.26
N ILE A 244 6.29 8.85 5.59
CA ILE A 244 7.26 9.01 4.50
C ILE A 244 8.69 8.77 5.02
N GLU A 245 9.05 9.33 6.18
CA GLU A 245 10.35 9.12 6.80
C GLU A 245 10.59 7.67 7.24
N VAL A 246 9.57 6.99 7.78
CA VAL A 246 9.66 5.57 8.13
C VAL A 246 9.87 4.73 6.87
N VAL A 247 9.12 4.98 5.80
CA VAL A 247 9.29 4.28 4.51
C VAL A 247 10.71 4.47 3.98
N ASP A 248 11.25 5.69 4.01
CA ASP A 248 12.61 5.97 3.56
C ASP A 248 13.65 5.17 4.37
N LYS A 249 13.48 5.09 5.70
CA LYS A 249 14.35 4.29 6.57
C LYS A 249 14.24 2.79 6.29
N ILE A 250 13.04 2.27 6.03
CA ILE A 250 12.84 0.87 5.65
C ILE A 250 13.57 0.59 4.33
N LEU A 251 13.37 1.42 3.30
CA LEU A 251 14.02 1.27 2.01
C LEU A 251 15.55 1.36 2.15
N TYR A 252 16.06 2.31 2.93
CA TYR A 252 17.50 2.40 3.22
C TYR A 252 18.05 1.15 3.92
N TRP A 253 17.28 0.56 4.83
CA TRP A 253 17.66 -0.71 5.47
C TRP A 253 17.68 -1.86 4.47
N ILE A 254 16.64 -1.97 3.61
CA ILE A 254 16.54 -2.97 2.54
C ILE A 254 17.75 -2.84 1.62
N TYR A 255 18.04 -1.63 1.13
CA TYR A 255 19.17 -1.34 0.27
C TYR A 255 20.51 -1.79 0.87
N ARG A 256 20.74 -1.55 2.17
CA ARG A 256 22.01 -1.88 2.83
C ARG A 256 22.17 -3.35 3.19
N ARG A 257 21.09 -4.05 3.54
CA ARG A 257 21.15 -5.41 4.12
C ARG A 257 20.55 -6.50 3.25
N GLY A 258 19.72 -6.12 2.30
CA GLY A 258 19.08 -7.04 1.37
C GLY A 258 20.11 -7.79 0.52
N ARG A 259 19.95 -9.10 0.43
CA ARG A 259 20.76 -10.00 -0.39
C ARG A 259 19.91 -10.43 -1.59
N GLY A 260 20.47 -10.30 -2.80
CA GLY A 260 19.72 -10.41 -4.05
C GLY A 260 18.90 -11.70 -4.22
N LYS A 261 17.76 -11.57 -4.93
CA LYS A 261 16.81 -12.60 -5.37
C LYS A 261 15.84 -13.21 -4.35
N LYS A 262 15.88 -12.85 -3.07
CA LYS A 262 14.84 -13.24 -2.08
C LYS A 262 13.99 -12.03 -1.68
N LEU A 263 12.71 -12.25 -1.42
CA LEU A 263 11.84 -11.20 -0.88
C LEU A 263 12.20 -10.87 0.57
N LEU A 264 11.83 -9.67 1.03
CA LEU A 264 12.15 -9.16 2.37
C LEU A 264 11.70 -10.13 3.48
N ALA A 265 10.51 -10.70 3.32
CA ALA A 265 9.93 -11.65 4.27
C ALA A 265 10.77 -12.93 4.50
N ASP A 266 11.67 -13.27 3.57
CA ASP A 266 12.57 -14.42 3.66
C ASP A 266 13.97 -14.07 4.15
N GLN A 267 14.24 -12.78 4.35
CA GLN A 267 15.51 -12.24 4.82
C GLN A 267 15.39 -11.60 6.20
N LEU A 268 14.19 -11.18 6.58
CA LEU A 268 13.90 -10.55 7.85
C LEU A 268 13.68 -11.60 8.94
N ASP A 269 14.77 -12.03 9.59
CA ASP A 269 14.69 -12.84 10.80
C ASP A 269 14.29 -12.00 12.03
N GLU A 270 14.05 -12.66 13.17
CA GLU A 270 13.61 -11.98 14.40
C GLU A 270 14.65 -10.98 14.93
N MET A 271 15.94 -11.27 14.77
CA MET A 271 17.02 -10.41 15.25
C MET A 271 17.14 -9.15 14.38
N ASP A 272 17.09 -9.31 13.06
CA ASP A 272 17.09 -8.22 12.10
C ASP A 272 15.83 -7.35 12.23
N PHE A 273 14.66 -7.98 12.44
CA PHE A 273 13.40 -7.27 12.71
C PHE A 273 13.46 -6.45 13.98
N THR A 274 13.94 -7.04 15.09
CA THR A 274 14.09 -6.31 16.36
C THR A 274 15.02 -5.12 16.18
N LYS A 275 16.11 -5.29 15.44
CA LYS A 275 17.09 -4.23 15.21
C LYS A 275 16.51 -3.06 14.40
N ILE A 276 15.83 -3.32 13.27
CA ILE A 276 15.19 -2.25 12.49
C ILE A 276 14.06 -1.57 13.29
N LYS A 277 13.29 -2.36 14.06
CA LYS A 277 12.22 -1.84 14.91
C LYS A 277 12.76 -0.87 15.95
N THR A 278 13.81 -1.25 16.69
CA THR A 278 14.46 -0.38 17.67
C THR A 278 15.08 0.86 17.02
N GLU A 279 15.80 0.73 15.90
CA GLU A 279 16.41 1.86 15.17
C GLU A 279 15.35 2.88 14.74
N ILE A 280 14.18 2.42 14.27
CA ILE A 280 13.07 3.29 13.85
C ILE A 280 12.35 3.89 15.05
N GLN A 281 11.98 3.11 16.07
CA GLN A 281 11.29 3.62 17.26
C GLN A 281 12.10 4.71 17.98
N GLN A 282 13.42 4.51 18.10
CA GLN A 282 14.33 5.51 18.67
C GLN A 282 14.35 6.82 17.86
N ALA A 283 14.33 6.73 16.53
CA ALA A 283 14.34 7.90 15.67
C ALA A 283 13.09 8.80 15.81
N PHE A 284 11.96 8.22 16.22
CA PHE A 284 10.70 8.93 16.39
C PHE A 284 10.28 9.17 17.85
N GLN A 285 11.15 8.84 18.82
CA GLN A 285 10.83 8.91 20.27
C GLN A 285 9.55 8.16 20.65
N ILE A 286 9.23 7.08 19.91
CA ILE A 286 8.02 6.30 20.16
C ILE A 286 8.37 5.26 21.22
N SER A 287 7.62 5.27 22.33
CA SER A 287 7.81 4.34 23.45
C SER A 287 7.83 2.89 22.97
N VAL A 288 8.79 2.12 23.47
CA VAL A 288 8.82 0.67 23.32
C VAL A 288 7.95 0.09 24.42
N GLU A 289 6.67 -0.14 24.14
CA GLU A 289 5.81 -1.00 24.96
C GLU A 289 5.72 -2.40 24.36
#